data_AF-A0A8T3A3G2-F1
#
_entry.id   AF-A0A8T3A3G2-F1
#
_cell.length_a   1.000
_cell.length_b   1.000
_cell.length_c   1.000
_cell.angle_alpha   90.00
_cell.angle_beta   90.00
_cell.angle_gamma   90.00
#
_symmetry.space_group_name_H-M   'P 1'
#
loop_
_entity.id
_entity.type
_entity.pdbx_description
1 polymer ?
#
loop_
_entity_poly.entity_id
_entity_poly.type
_entity_poly.pdbx_seq_one_letter_code
_entity_poly.pdbx_strand_id
1 'polypeptide(L)'
;MNINSSIFKKFIELILALRIFQVKGLYSDTTGAFDSDIRKWKLSTIKGIPKQQNSFDCGMYVCKYMERIILEGNTDWTDSTDWQQDMPKYRAEFAYEVFCKTLSK
;
A
#
# COMPACT_ATOMS: atom_id res chain seq x y z
N MET A 1 -20.82 4.44 -8.19
CA MET A 1 -19.45 4.75 -8.66
C MET A 1 -18.77 3.44 -9.01
N ASN A 2 -18.44 3.23 -10.28
CA ASN A 2 -17.80 1.99 -10.73
C ASN A 2 -16.29 2.16 -10.56
N ILE A 3 -15.79 1.92 -9.34
CA ILE A 3 -14.36 1.91 -9.04
C ILE A 3 -13.79 0.68 -9.74
N ASN A 4 -12.76 0.88 -10.57
CA ASN A 4 -12.12 -0.19 -11.32
C ASN A 4 -11.66 -1.30 -10.36
N SER A 5 -12.36 -2.44 -10.41
CA SER A 5 -12.30 -3.56 -9.46
C SER A 5 -10.88 -4.06 -9.18
N SER A 6 -9.98 -3.96 -10.16
CA SER A 6 -8.59 -4.41 -10.05
C SER A 6 -7.75 -3.53 -9.12
N ILE A 7 -7.87 -2.21 -9.23
CA ILE A 7 -7.07 -1.25 -8.44
C ILE A 7 -7.51 -1.28 -6.98
N PHE A 8 -8.82 -1.34 -6.73
CA PHE A 8 -9.35 -1.45 -5.37
C PHE A 8 -8.95 -2.76 -4.69
N LYS A 9 -8.92 -3.88 -5.43
CA LYS A 9 -8.41 -5.16 -4.92
C LYS A 9 -6.94 -5.06 -4.50
N LYS A 10 -6.07 -4.49 -5.33
CA LYS A 10 -4.64 -4.30 -5.00
C LYS A 10 -4.43 -3.39 -3.78
N PHE A 11 -5.25 -2.35 -3.64
CA PHE A 11 -5.22 -1.45 -2.48
C PHE A 11 -5.64 -2.17 -1.18
N ILE A 12 -6.70 -3.00 -1.24
CA ILE A 12 -7.14 -3.82 -0.11
C ILE A 12 -6.07 -4.87 0.27
N GLU A 13 -5.45 -5.53 -0.71
CA GLU A 13 -4.34 -6.47 -0.47
C GLU A 13 -3.16 -5.81 0.26
N LEU A 14 -2.84 -4.55 -0.07
CA LEU A 14 -1.78 -3.78 0.59
C LEU A 14 -2.14 -3.44 2.05
N ILE A 15 -3.35 -2.97 2.33
CA ILE A 15 -3.81 -2.65 3.70
C ILE A 15 -3.77 -3.91 4.58
N LEU A 16 -4.16 -5.06 4.04
CA LEU A 16 -4.16 -6.34 4.75
C LEU A 16 -2.73 -6.88 4.96
N ALA A 17 -1.82 -6.67 4.00
CA ALA A 17 -0.42 -7.07 4.11
C ALA A 17 0.35 -6.33 5.22
N LEU A 18 -0.02 -5.08 5.52
CA LEU A 18 0.67 -4.24 6.50
C LEU A 18 0.29 -4.51 7.97
N ARG A 19 -0.66 -5.44 8.24
CA ARG A 19 -1.18 -5.72 9.60
C ARG A 19 -1.66 -4.48 10.37
N ILE A 20 -2.03 -3.41 9.67
CA ILE A 20 -2.45 -2.15 10.30
C ILE A 20 -3.79 -2.31 11.05
N PHE A 21 -4.57 -3.34 10.73
CA PHE A 21 -5.91 -3.51 11.29
C PHE A 21 -6.19 -4.92 11.83
N GLN A 22 -6.88 -4.97 12.97
CA GLN A 22 -7.52 -6.19 13.46
C GLN A 22 -8.82 -6.41 12.70
N VAL A 23 -8.97 -7.57 12.06
CA VAL A 23 -10.16 -7.94 11.26
C VAL A 23 -11.47 -7.80 12.05
N LYS A 24 -11.43 -8.04 13.37
CA LYS A 24 -12.61 -7.87 14.25
C LYS A 24 -13.06 -6.41 14.35
N GLY A 25 -12.13 -5.46 14.50
CA GLY A 25 -12.44 -4.03 14.55
C GLY A 25 -12.90 -3.51 13.19
N LEU A 26 -12.27 -3.97 12.10
CA LEU A 26 -12.76 -3.63 10.76
C LEU A 26 -14.17 -4.16 10.50
N TYR A 27 -14.51 -5.35 10.97
CA TYR A 27 -15.85 -5.92 10.78
C TYR A 27 -16.93 -5.09 11.44
N SER A 28 -16.71 -4.60 12.67
CA SER A 28 -17.67 -3.70 13.31
C SER A 28 -17.81 -2.39 12.53
N ASP A 29 -16.68 -1.80 12.11
CA ASP A 29 -16.64 -0.49 11.48
C ASP A 29 -17.20 -0.49 10.05
N THR A 30 -17.19 -1.65 9.38
CA THR A 30 -17.63 -1.81 7.98
C THR A 30 -19.01 -2.46 7.87
N THR A 31 -19.76 -2.56 8.97
CA THR A 31 -21.10 -3.18 8.97
C THR A 31 -22.02 -2.48 7.97
N GLY A 32 -22.51 -3.22 6.98
CA GLY A 32 -23.39 -2.70 5.91
C GLY A 32 -22.68 -1.97 4.77
N ALA A 33 -21.35 -1.86 4.80
CA ALA A 33 -20.58 -1.22 3.71
C ALA A 33 -20.38 -2.12 2.49
N PHE A 34 -20.51 -3.44 2.66
CA PHE A 34 -20.31 -4.44 1.59
C PHE A 34 -21.42 -5.48 1.60
N ASP A 35 -21.79 -5.97 0.42
CA ASP A 35 -22.77 -7.07 0.25
C ASP A 35 -22.24 -8.44 0.71
N SER A 36 -20.94 -8.53 0.97
CA SER A 36 -20.28 -9.78 1.37
C SER A 36 -19.61 -9.65 2.73
N ASP A 37 -19.62 -10.75 3.49
CA ASP A 37 -18.99 -10.84 4.81
C ASP A 37 -17.46 -10.79 4.67
N ILE A 38 -16.87 -9.68 5.10
CA ILE A 38 -15.42 -9.44 4.98
C ILE A 38 -14.57 -10.50 5.72
N ARG A 39 -15.13 -11.20 6.71
CA ARG A 39 -14.45 -12.29 7.42
C ARG A 39 -14.22 -13.52 6.54
N LYS A 40 -14.96 -13.62 5.44
CA LYS A 40 -14.85 -14.70 4.45
C LYS A 40 -13.88 -14.37 3.32
N TRP A 41 -13.35 -13.15 3.26
CA TRP A 41 -12.42 -12.75 2.20
C TRP A 41 -11.08 -13.47 2.37
N LYS A 42 -10.51 -13.91 1.24
CA LYS A 42 -9.21 -14.58 1.22
C LYS A 42 -8.12 -13.56 1.55
N LEU A 43 -7.37 -13.85 2.62
CA LEU A 43 -6.22 -13.05 3.04
C LEU A 43 -4.93 -13.70 2.55
N SER A 44 -4.16 -12.97 1.73
CA SER A 44 -2.78 -13.32 1.38
C SER A 44 -1.81 -12.41 2.12
N THR A 45 -0.76 -12.99 2.68
CA THR A 45 0.36 -12.22 3.26
C THR A 45 1.58 -12.43 2.41
N ILE A 46 2.29 -11.35 2.11
CA ILE A 46 3.53 -11.38 1.36
C ILE A 46 4.67 -11.30 2.38
N LYS A 47 5.64 -12.21 2.26
CA LYS A 47 6.83 -12.27 3.12
C LYS A 47 8.04 -11.69 2.37
N GLY A 48 9.04 -11.26 3.12
CA GLY A 48 10.30 -10.78 2.54
C GLY A 48 10.23 -9.38 1.95
N ILE A 49 9.15 -8.63 2.19
CA ILE A 49 9.09 -7.22 1.79
C ILE A 49 10.04 -6.37 2.64
N PRO A 50 10.59 -5.27 2.09
CA PRO A 50 11.36 -4.29 2.84
C PRO A 50 10.63 -3.84 4.12
N LYS A 51 11.35 -3.56 5.20
CA LYS A 51 10.74 -3.10 6.45
C LYS A 51 11.28 -1.73 6.83
N GLN A 52 10.37 -0.83 7.16
CA GLN A 52 10.71 0.47 7.71
C GLN A 52 11.47 0.33 9.04
N GLN A 53 12.49 1.16 9.22
CA GLN A 53 13.32 1.17 10.43
C GLN A 53 13.03 2.37 11.35
N ASN A 54 12.39 3.43 10.85
CA ASN A 54 12.03 4.62 11.63
C ASN A 54 10.51 4.75 11.83
N SER A 55 10.04 5.84 12.44
CA SER A 55 8.63 6.07 12.77
C SER A 55 7.85 6.93 11.75
N PHE A 56 8.51 7.52 10.75
CA PHE A 56 7.92 8.57 9.91
C PHE A 56 7.88 8.26 8.40
N ASP A 57 8.62 7.27 7.92
CA ASP A 57 8.61 6.85 6.51
C ASP A 57 7.47 5.90 6.12
N CYS A 58 6.53 5.60 7.01
CA CYS A 58 5.47 4.61 6.76
C CYS A 58 4.65 4.98 5.51
N GLY A 59 4.36 6.27 5.32
CA GLY A 59 3.68 6.77 4.12
C GLY A 59 4.49 6.54 2.85
N MET A 60 5.81 6.74 2.88
CA MET A 60 6.67 6.50 1.73
C MET A 60 6.79 5.02 1.38
N TYR A 61 6.90 4.15 2.38
CA TYR A 61 6.84 2.70 2.16
C TYR A 61 5.53 2.30 1.49
N VAL A 62 4.39 2.82 1.95
CA VAL A 62 3.08 2.59 1.30
C VAL A 62 3.08 3.04 -0.16
N CYS A 63 3.61 4.23 -0.48
CA CYS A 63 3.74 4.70 -1.85
C CYS A 63 4.60 3.77 -2.71
N LYS A 64 5.78 3.36 -2.23
CA LYS A 64 6.68 2.45 -2.96
C LYS A 64 6.09 1.05 -3.14
N TYR A 65 5.34 0.54 -2.16
CA TYR A 65 4.61 -0.72 -2.34
C TYR A 65 3.52 -0.59 -3.41
N MET A 66 2.76 0.50 -3.42
CA MET A 66 1.73 0.74 -4.43
C MET A 66 2.36 0.86 -5.83
N GLU A 67 3.44 1.60 -5.97
CA GLU A 67 4.19 1.70 -7.23
C GLU A 67 4.58 0.31 -7.74
N ARG A 68 5.25 -0.50 -6.91
CA ARG A 68 5.71 -1.84 -7.32
C ARG A 68 4.56 -2.79 -7.66
N ILE A 69 3.52 -2.88 -6.83
CA ILE A 69 2.43 -3.85 -7.02
C ILE A 69 1.44 -3.39 -8.09
N ILE A 70 1.08 -2.10 -8.09
CA ILE A 70 0.02 -1.55 -8.92
C ILE A 70 0.57 -1.13 -10.28
N LEU A 71 1.64 -0.33 -10.30
CA LEU A 71 2.19 0.24 -11.52
C LEU A 71 3.12 -0.75 -12.23
N GLU A 72 4.03 -1.38 -11.51
CA GLU A 72 4.99 -2.32 -12.10
C GLU A 72 4.41 -3.74 -12.23
N GLY A 73 3.36 -4.07 -11.47
CA GLY A 73 2.80 -5.42 -11.43
C GLY A 73 3.76 -6.46 -10.82
N ASN A 74 4.80 -6.00 -10.12
CA ASN A 74 5.87 -6.84 -9.61
C ASN A 74 5.55 -7.28 -8.18
N THR A 75 5.44 -8.59 -7.98
CA THR A 75 5.21 -9.20 -6.67
C THR A 75 6.41 -10.02 -6.19
N ASP A 76 7.52 -10.01 -6.94
CA ASP A 76 8.80 -10.55 -6.51
C ASP A 76 9.52 -9.48 -5.67
N TRP A 77 10.01 -9.89 -4.50
CA TRP A 77 10.66 -9.01 -3.52
C TRP A 77 12.10 -9.46 -3.23
N THR A 78 12.62 -10.42 -3.99
CA THR A 78 13.97 -10.98 -3.79
C THR A 78 15.09 -9.99 -4.09
N ASP A 79 14.82 -9.00 -4.93
CA ASP A 79 15.70 -7.89 -5.35
C ASP A 79 15.54 -6.62 -4.48
N SER A 80 14.62 -6.63 -3.52
CA SER A 80 14.20 -5.44 -2.80
C SER A 80 15.16 -5.15 -1.63
N THR A 81 16.32 -4.58 -1.94
CA THR A 81 17.34 -4.19 -0.96
C THR A 81 17.08 -2.80 -0.34
N ASP A 82 17.80 -2.50 0.73
CA ASP A 82 17.56 -1.55 1.82
C ASP A 82 16.93 -0.18 1.46
N TRP A 83 15.62 -0.18 1.17
CA TRP A 83 14.83 1.03 0.85
C TRP A 83 15.01 2.16 1.86
N GLN A 84 15.32 1.84 3.11
CA GLN A 84 15.49 2.83 4.17
C GLN A 84 16.59 3.84 3.86
N GLN A 85 17.67 3.42 3.21
CA GLN A 85 18.80 4.29 2.84
C GLN A 85 18.41 5.27 1.74
N ASP A 86 17.49 4.88 0.86
CA ASP A 86 17.01 5.68 -0.27
C ASP A 86 15.80 6.56 0.08
N MET A 87 15.20 6.42 1.28
CA MET A 87 14.03 7.22 1.68
C MET A 87 14.20 8.73 1.51
N PRO A 88 15.37 9.36 1.80
CA PRO A 88 15.58 10.78 1.50
C PRO A 88 15.37 11.12 0.02
N LYS A 89 15.87 10.27 -0.89
CA LYS A 89 15.69 10.43 -2.33
C LYS A 89 14.23 10.25 -2.72
N TYR A 90 13.57 9.19 -2.26
CA TYR A 90 12.16 8.92 -2.58
C TYR A 90 11.24 10.04 -2.08
N ARG A 91 11.51 10.63 -0.91
CA ARG A 91 10.77 11.81 -0.42
C ARG A 91 10.95 13.02 -1.33
N ALA A 92 12.17 13.26 -1.82
CA ALA A 92 12.45 14.37 -2.72
C ALA A 92 11.76 14.17 -4.09
N GLU A 93 11.82 12.96 -4.64
CA GLU A 93 11.10 12.60 -5.88
C GLU A 93 9.59 12.78 -5.71
N PHE A 94 9.02 12.26 -4.62
CA PHE A 94 7.60 12.43 -4.32
C PHE A 94 7.20 13.91 -4.22
N ALA A 95 7.98 14.72 -3.50
CA ALA A 95 7.74 16.15 -3.41
C ALA A 95 7.79 16.83 -4.80
N TYR A 96 8.78 16.51 -5.62
CA TYR A 96 8.89 17.04 -6.97
C TYR A 96 7.68 16.67 -7.84
N GLU A 97 7.23 15.42 -7.80
CA GLU A 97 6.07 15.00 -8.58
C GLU A 97 4.77 15.68 -8.14
N VAL A 98 4.58 15.85 -6.83
CA VAL A 98 3.44 16.58 -6.29
C VAL A 98 3.49 18.05 -6.71
N PHE A 99 4.59 18.75 -6.44
CA PHE A 99 4.65 20.20 -6.61
C PHE A 99 4.90 20.64 -8.06
N CYS A 100 5.70 19.91 -8.81
CA CYS A 100 6.19 20.36 -10.12
C CYS A 100 5.55 19.64 -11.31
N LYS A 101 4.87 18.50 -11.12
CA LYS A 101 4.16 17.80 -12.20
C LYS A 101 2.64 17.78 -12.01
N THR A 102 2.17 17.67 -10.77
CA THR A 102 0.74 17.48 -10.47
C THR A 102 0.04 18.78 -10.11
N LEU A 103 0.67 19.62 -9.30
CA LEU A 103 0.12 20.91 -8.83
C LEU A 103 0.58 22.12 -9.63
N SER A 104 1.49 21.94 -10.59
CA SER A 104 1.83 22.97 -11.58
C SER A 104 0.65 23.16 -12.53
N LYS A 105 -0.12 24.22 -12.30
CA LYS A 105 -1.08 24.76 -13.29
C LYS A 105 -0.36 25.57 -14.35
#